data_AF-A0A0P0WVF8-F1
#
_entry.id   AF-A0A0P0WVF8-F1
#
_cell.length_a   1.000
_cell.length_b   1.000
_cell.length_c   1.000
_cell.angle_alpha   90.00
_cell.angle_beta   90.00
_cell.angle_gamma   90.00
#
_symmetry.space_group_name_H-M   'P 1'
#
loop_
_entity.id
_entity.type
_entity.pdbx_description
1 polymer ?
#
loop_
_entity_poly.entity_id
_entity_poly.type
_entity_poly.pdbx_seq_one_letter_code
_entity_poly.pdbx_strand_id
1 'polypeptide(L)'
;MESEDYIFLWKWRKYLLLLATLVAGVTYDAGLNPPGGVWPDDTGGHATGDPVLPVTFHSRYLAFFYCNATAFVASLVVIMMLLDRRVSGNRVGVTVLRSAMVLDLFALMGAYAAGVSRDVLAVAYVSALFGLVFAYVALHIVVATSALPPVEWLRASAKRLAGKAEELLRKGDDEEAASASASMTTRRVEEDRQERRKFLLLLATFATPLTYAAGFDPPGGFWDSTGGGHTAGVPVLRDGPSRSRYRAFFYCNATSFVASLAIVMLLMSRTLSRRVARSYALQVCV
;
A
#
# COMPACT_ATOMS: atom_id res chain seq x y z
N MET A 1 -8.50 24.60 -18.10
CA MET A 1 -7.23 23.99 -17.68
C MET A 1 -7.55 22.89 -16.68
N GLU A 2 -7.64 21.64 -17.15
CA GLU A 2 -7.80 20.49 -16.25
C GLU A 2 -6.65 20.55 -15.23
N SER A 3 -6.96 20.38 -13.93
CA SER A 3 -5.89 20.40 -12.92
C SER A 3 -4.89 19.32 -13.30
N GLU A 4 -3.58 19.59 -13.17
CA GLU A 4 -2.58 18.57 -13.48
C GLU A 4 -3.03 17.27 -12.83
N ASP A 5 -3.50 17.36 -11.57
CA ASP A 5 -4.13 16.42 -10.62
C ASP A 5 -5.26 15.51 -11.13
N TYR A 6 -6.03 16.00 -12.08
CA TYR A 6 -7.00 15.21 -12.81
C TYR A 6 -6.31 14.26 -13.82
N ILE A 7 -5.35 14.77 -14.60
CA ILE A 7 -4.77 14.05 -15.75
C ILE A 7 -4.08 12.73 -15.37
N PHE A 8 -3.24 12.68 -14.32
CA PHE A 8 -2.64 11.45 -13.78
C PHE A 8 -3.67 10.50 -13.18
N LEU A 9 -4.69 10.99 -12.44
CA LEU A 9 -5.71 10.10 -11.87
C LEU A 9 -6.45 9.39 -13.01
N TRP A 10 -6.74 10.12 -14.10
CA TRP A 10 -7.28 9.55 -15.32
C TRP A 10 -6.31 8.65 -16.08
N LYS A 11 -5.01 8.98 -16.11
CA LYS A 11 -3.95 8.12 -16.67
C LYS A 11 -3.86 6.77 -15.95
N TRP A 12 -4.02 6.76 -14.62
CA TRP A 12 -3.91 5.56 -13.78
C TRP A 12 -5.27 4.96 -13.37
N ARG A 13 -6.37 5.50 -13.91
CA ARG A 13 -7.76 5.14 -13.57
C ARG A 13 -8.00 3.63 -13.57
N LYS A 14 -7.51 2.91 -14.59
CA LYS A 14 -7.69 1.45 -14.70
C LYS A 14 -7.10 0.71 -13.50
N TYR A 15 -5.94 1.12 -13.02
CA TYR A 15 -5.26 0.51 -11.88
C TYR A 15 -5.88 0.92 -10.54
N LEU A 16 -6.33 2.18 -10.43
CA LEU A 16 -7.05 2.66 -9.25
C LEU A 16 -8.40 1.97 -9.08
N LEU A 17 -9.14 1.78 -10.17
CA LEU A 17 -10.37 0.99 -10.17
C LEU A 17 -10.09 -0.45 -9.76
N LEU A 18 -9.08 -1.09 -10.33
CA LEU A 18 -8.69 -2.46 -9.96
C LEU A 18 -8.37 -2.56 -8.47
N LEU A 19 -7.55 -1.65 -7.94
CA LEU A 19 -7.20 -1.62 -6.53
C LEU A 19 -8.45 -1.43 -5.65
N ALA A 20 -9.28 -0.43 -5.94
CA ALA A 20 -10.47 -0.15 -5.14
C ALA A 20 -11.49 -1.29 -5.18
N THR A 21 -11.66 -1.96 -6.33
CA THR A 21 -12.52 -3.15 -6.44
C THR A 21 -11.97 -4.31 -5.62
N LEU A 22 -10.65 -4.54 -5.64
CA LEU A 22 -10.03 -5.59 -4.85
C LEU A 22 -10.10 -5.30 -3.34
N VAL A 23 -9.87 -4.05 -2.93
CA VAL A 23 -10.01 -3.61 -1.54
C VAL A 23 -11.46 -3.76 -1.06
N ALA A 24 -12.45 -3.34 -1.86
CA ALA A 24 -13.86 -3.57 -1.56
C ALA A 24 -14.17 -5.06 -1.40
N GLY A 25 -13.60 -5.92 -2.24
CA GLY A 25 -13.76 -7.37 -2.15
C GLY A 25 -13.24 -7.95 -0.83
N VAL A 26 -11.99 -7.63 -0.44
CA VAL A 26 -11.40 -8.20 0.79
C VAL A 26 -11.96 -7.59 2.07
N THR A 27 -12.39 -6.34 2.05
CA THR A 27 -13.07 -5.73 3.20
C THR A 27 -14.48 -6.28 3.37
N TYR A 28 -15.18 -6.57 2.27
CA TYR A 28 -16.44 -7.30 2.32
C TYR A 28 -16.27 -8.71 2.88
N ASP A 29 -15.30 -9.46 2.35
CA ASP A 29 -14.99 -10.82 2.82
C ASP A 29 -14.61 -10.86 4.30
N ALA A 30 -13.72 -9.96 4.75
CA ALA A 30 -13.35 -9.83 6.16
C ALA A 30 -14.52 -9.39 7.07
N GLY A 31 -15.57 -8.80 6.50
CA GLY A 31 -16.81 -8.49 7.20
C GLY A 31 -17.72 -9.71 7.39
N LEU A 32 -17.70 -10.65 6.44
CA LEU A 32 -18.44 -11.93 6.53
C LEU A 32 -17.69 -12.97 7.35
N ASN A 33 -16.36 -12.97 7.26
CA ASN A 33 -15.44 -13.85 7.97
C ASN A 33 -14.62 -13.01 8.96
N PRO A 34 -15.17 -12.70 10.16
CA PRO A 34 -14.51 -11.81 11.09
C PRO A 34 -13.18 -12.44 11.57
N PRO A 35 -12.15 -11.60 11.82
CA PRO A 35 -10.90 -12.10 12.38
C PRO A 35 -11.18 -12.80 13.70
N GLY A 36 -10.44 -13.86 14.00
CA GLY A 36 -10.70 -14.69 15.19
C GLY A 36 -11.80 -15.73 15.01
N GLY A 37 -12.51 -15.74 13.87
CA GLY A 37 -13.55 -16.71 13.58
C GLY A 37 -14.85 -16.48 14.34
N VAL A 38 -15.72 -17.48 14.24
CA VAL A 38 -17.06 -17.53 14.84
C VAL A 38 -17.18 -18.72 15.77
N TRP A 39 -18.11 -18.66 16.73
CA TRP A 39 -18.37 -19.78 17.63
C TRP A 39 -18.95 -20.99 16.86
N PRO A 40 -18.42 -22.20 17.07
CA PRO A 40 -18.85 -23.39 16.32
C PRO A 40 -20.11 -24.06 16.89
N ASP A 41 -20.44 -23.80 18.15
CA ASP A 41 -21.59 -24.36 18.86
C ASP A 41 -22.21 -23.36 19.83
N ASP A 42 -23.37 -23.70 20.41
CA ASP A 42 -24.09 -22.85 21.36
C ASP A 42 -23.57 -23.00 22.81
N THR A 43 -22.34 -23.53 22.99
CA THR A 43 -21.78 -23.80 24.31
C THR A 43 -21.25 -22.52 24.95
N GLY A 44 -21.44 -22.36 26.26
CA GLY A 44 -20.87 -21.22 27.01
C GLY A 44 -21.67 -19.91 26.91
N GLY A 45 -22.91 -19.96 26.40
CA GLY A 45 -23.79 -18.78 26.33
C GLY A 45 -23.57 -17.91 25.09
N HIS A 46 -22.86 -18.43 24.09
CA HIS A 46 -22.71 -17.83 22.77
C HIS A 46 -23.62 -18.55 21.78
N ALA A 47 -24.06 -17.87 20.72
CA ALA A 47 -24.78 -18.53 19.63
C ALA A 47 -23.78 -18.94 18.53
N THR A 48 -24.03 -20.09 17.92
CA THR A 48 -23.28 -20.58 16.76
C THR A 48 -23.28 -19.53 15.66
N GLY A 49 -22.10 -19.17 15.15
CA GLY A 49 -21.93 -18.13 14.14
C GLY A 49 -21.71 -16.72 14.68
N ASP A 50 -21.87 -16.48 15.99
CA ASP A 50 -21.49 -15.20 16.58
C ASP A 50 -19.95 -15.01 16.49
N PRO A 51 -19.44 -13.81 16.16
CA PRO A 51 -18.01 -13.57 16.16
C PRO A 51 -17.39 -13.77 17.55
N VAL A 52 -16.18 -14.33 17.61
CA VAL A 52 -15.50 -14.64 18.88
C VAL A 52 -14.90 -13.39 19.55
N LEU A 53 -14.27 -12.52 18.76
CA LEU A 53 -13.52 -11.37 19.27
C LEU A 53 -14.31 -10.29 20.04
N PRO A 54 -15.60 -10.02 19.77
CA PRO A 54 -16.39 -9.12 20.60
C PRO A 54 -16.33 -9.47 22.09
N VAL A 55 -16.23 -10.76 22.42
CA VAL A 55 -16.19 -11.28 23.79
C VAL A 55 -14.76 -11.29 24.34
N THR A 56 -13.79 -11.76 23.55
CA THR A 56 -12.40 -11.95 24.02
C THR A 56 -11.51 -10.72 23.86
N PHE A 57 -11.75 -9.89 22.86
CA PHE A 57 -10.93 -8.73 22.49
C PHE A 57 -11.78 -7.52 22.02
N HIS A 58 -12.80 -7.15 22.79
CA HIS A 58 -13.84 -6.18 22.45
C HIS A 58 -13.33 -4.90 21.74
N SER A 59 -12.39 -4.16 22.35
CA SER A 59 -11.91 -2.89 21.78
C SER A 59 -11.21 -3.06 20.44
N ARG A 60 -10.52 -4.18 20.23
CA ARG A 60 -9.83 -4.49 18.98
C ARG A 60 -10.82 -4.88 17.91
N TYR A 61 -11.84 -5.67 18.26
CA TYR A 61 -12.93 -5.99 17.36
C TYR A 61 -13.65 -4.74 16.88
N LEU A 62 -14.01 -3.81 17.78
CA LEU A 62 -14.65 -2.55 17.39
C LEU A 62 -13.78 -1.72 16.46
N ALA A 63 -12.49 -1.56 16.77
CA ALA A 63 -11.55 -0.86 15.90
C ALA A 63 -11.48 -1.52 14.51
N PHE A 64 -11.35 -2.84 14.46
CA PHE A 64 -11.39 -3.61 13.22
C PHE A 64 -12.69 -3.36 12.44
N PHE A 65 -13.85 -3.54 13.08
CA PHE A 65 -15.16 -3.44 12.46
C PHE A 65 -15.38 -2.08 11.81
N TYR A 66 -15.17 -1.00 12.56
CA TYR A 66 -15.36 0.36 12.03
C TYR A 66 -14.32 0.73 10.97
N CYS A 67 -13.06 0.36 11.15
CA CYS A 67 -12.02 0.61 10.14
C CYS A 67 -12.27 -0.19 8.85
N ASN A 68 -12.62 -1.47 8.95
CA ASN A 68 -12.87 -2.33 7.79
C ASN A 68 -14.13 -1.85 7.02
N ALA A 69 -15.21 -1.50 7.72
CA ALA A 69 -16.39 -0.91 7.12
C ALA A 69 -16.11 0.45 6.45
N THR A 70 -15.27 1.28 7.08
CA THR A 70 -14.84 2.56 6.49
C THR A 70 -14.05 2.35 5.20
N ALA A 71 -13.14 1.37 5.17
CA ALA A 71 -12.39 1.01 3.98
C ALA A 71 -13.32 0.50 2.86
N PHE A 72 -14.27 -0.39 3.18
CA PHE A 72 -15.26 -0.85 2.20
C PHE A 72 -16.04 0.32 1.56
N VAL A 73 -16.61 1.21 2.38
CA VAL A 73 -17.38 2.36 1.89
C VAL A 73 -16.49 3.34 1.13
N ALA A 74 -15.29 3.64 1.61
CA ALA A 74 -14.35 4.52 0.93
C ALA A 74 -13.96 3.96 -0.45
N SER A 75 -13.72 2.65 -0.55
CA SER A 75 -13.46 1.96 -1.81
C SER A 75 -14.64 2.05 -2.79
N LEU A 76 -15.89 1.92 -2.32
CA LEU A 76 -17.07 2.14 -3.18
C LEU A 76 -17.16 3.58 -3.69
N VAL A 77 -16.90 4.57 -2.83
CA VAL A 77 -16.86 5.99 -3.22
C VAL A 77 -15.78 6.21 -4.28
N VAL A 78 -14.58 5.66 -4.09
CA VAL A 78 -13.48 5.73 -5.07
C VAL A 78 -13.92 5.12 -6.41
N ILE A 79 -14.55 3.94 -6.41
CA ILE A 79 -15.06 3.29 -7.62
C ILE A 79 -16.08 4.19 -8.32
N MET A 80 -17.11 4.67 -7.61
CA MET A 80 -18.17 5.51 -8.19
C MET A 80 -17.59 6.79 -8.83
N MET A 81 -16.66 7.46 -8.14
CA MET A 81 -16.02 8.67 -8.63
C MET A 81 -15.08 8.42 -9.81
N LEU A 82 -14.39 7.28 -9.83
CA LEU A 82 -13.55 6.89 -10.97
C LEU A 82 -14.39 6.43 -12.16
N LEU A 83 -15.60 5.90 -11.95
CA LEU A 83 -16.49 5.51 -13.04
C LEU A 83 -17.16 6.74 -13.70
N ASP A 84 -17.58 7.74 -12.92
CA ASP A 84 -18.25 8.93 -13.46
C ASP A 84 -17.30 10.13 -13.64
N ARG A 85 -17.00 10.45 -14.91
CA ARG A 85 -16.19 11.63 -15.29
C ARG A 85 -16.83 12.95 -14.84
N ARG A 86 -18.16 13.02 -14.74
CA ARG A 86 -18.87 14.23 -14.32
C ARG A 86 -18.62 14.55 -12.85
N VAL A 87 -18.50 13.53 -12.01
CA VAL A 87 -18.25 13.69 -10.56
C VAL A 87 -16.79 14.07 -10.29
N SER A 88 -15.84 13.42 -10.96
CA SER A 88 -14.40 13.70 -10.78
C SER A 88 -13.88 14.88 -11.63
N GLY A 89 -14.69 15.42 -12.55
CA GLY A 89 -14.28 16.42 -13.55
C GLY A 89 -13.94 17.82 -13.04
N ASN A 90 -14.29 18.13 -11.78
CA ASN A 90 -14.03 19.42 -11.16
C ASN A 90 -13.00 19.31 -10.02
N ARG A 91 -12.51 20.45 -9.52
CA ARG A 91 -11.50 20.47 -8.44
C ARG A 91 -11.99 19.78 -7.16
N VAL A 92 -13.26 19.96 -6.81
CA VAL A 92 -13.88 19.36 -5.61
C VAL A 92 -13.89 17.84 -5.72
N GLY A 93 -14.31 17.29 -6.86
CA GLY A 93 -14.32 15.85 -7.12
C GLY A 93 -12.93 15.22 -7.07
N VAL A 94 -11.91 15.90 -7.60
CA VAL A 94 -10.53 15.42 -7.45
C VAL A 94 -10.10 15.40 -5.98
N THR A 95 -10.45 16.44 -5.20
CA THR A 95 -10.15 16.49 -3.76
C THR A 95 -10.87 15.39 -2.99
N VAL A 96 -12.16 15.18 -3.23
CA VAL A 96 -12.96 14.14 -2.56
C VAL A 96 -12.45 12.74 -2.92
N LEU A 97 -12.09 12.50 -4.19
CA LEU A 97 -11.51 11.23 -4.62
C LEU A 97 -10.17 10.97 -3.89
N ARG A 98 -9.32 11.99 -3.77
CA ARG A 98 -8.06 11.88 -3.03
C ARG A 98 -8.27 11.64 -1.55
N SER A 99 -9.18 12.37 -0.92
CA SER A 99 -9.48 12.15 0.49
C SER A 99 -10.04 10.75 0.72
N ALA A 100 -10.90 10.25 -0.18
CA ALA A 100 -11.42 8.89 -0.11
C ALA A 100 -10.32 7.84 -0.23
N MET A 101 -9.38 7.99 -1.18
CA MET A 101 -8.22 7.09 -1.30
C MET A 101 -7.31 7.11 -0.07
N VAL A 102 -7.07 8.29 0.52
CA VAL A 102 -6.26 8.42 1.74
C VAL A 102 -6.98 7.82 2.94
N LEU A 103 -8.29 8.06 3.06
CA LEU A 103 -9.13 7.48 4.10
C LEU A 103 -9.17 5.95 4.00
N ASP A 104 -9.36 5.41 2.80
CA ASP A 104 -9.35 3.98 2.50
C ASP A 104 -8.05 3.32 2.98
N LEU A 105 -6.91 3.96 2.67
CA LEU A 105 -5.61 3.49 3.13
C LEU A 105 -5.49 3.46 4.67
N PHE A 106 -5.83 4.56 5.35
CA PHE A 106 -5.74 4.61 6.82
C PHE A 106 -6.72 3.64 7.48
N ALA A 107 -7.91 3.50 6.90
CA ALA A 107 -8.93 2.56 7.35
C ALA A 107 -8.44 1.10 7.21
N LEU A 108 -7.84 0.74 6.07
CA LEU A 108 -7.22 -0.57 5.89
C LEU A 108 -6.08 -0.85 6.88
N MET A 109 -5.23 0.14 7.13
CA MET A 109 -4.14 0.01 8.10
C MET A 109 -4.67 -0.23 9.52
N GLY A 110 -5.69 0.55 9.93
CA GLY A 110 -6.35 0.39 11.22
C GLY A 110 -7.02 -0.98 11.37
N ALA A 111 -7.74 -1.42 10.32
CA ALA A 111 -8.39 -2.72 10.29
C ALA A 111 -7.38 -3.86 10.38
N TYR A 112 -6.31 -3.82 9.58
CA TYR A 112 -5.26 -4.84 9.62
C TYR A 112 -4.57 -4.91 11.00
N ALA A 113 -4.18 -3.76 11.57
CA ALA A 113 -3.53 -3.71 12.88
C ALA A 113 -4.42 -4.27 14.00
N ALA A 114 -5.70 -3.92 14.00
CA ALA A 114 -6.67 -4.37 15.01
C ALA A 114 -7.12 -5.82 14.81
N GLY A 115 -7.26 -6.27 13.56
CA GLY A 115 -7.77 -7.59 13.19
C GLY A 115 -6.75 -8.71 13.42
N VAL A 116 -5.48 -8.54 13.02
CA VAL A 116 -4.46 -9.59 13.12
C VAL A 116 -3.84 -9.66 14.52
N SER A 117 -3.70 -8.52 15.20
CA SER A 117 -2.91 -8.44 16.42
C SER A 117 -3.71 -8.78 17.67
N ARG A 118 -3.30 -9.80 18.41
CA ARG A 118 -3.86 -10.14 19.74
C ARG A 118 -3.02 -9.61 20.89
N ASP A 119 -1.73 -9.41 20.68
CA ASP A 119 -0.79 -8.92 21.70
C ASP A 119 -0.37 -7.46 21.44
N VAL A 120 0.08 -6.78 22.48
CA VAL A 120 0.55 -5.38 22.41
C VAL A 120 1.78 -5.23 21.50
N LEU A 121 2.69 -6.21 21.54
CA LEU A 121 3.89 -6.23 20.70
C LEU A 121 3.57 -6.37 19.22
N ALA A 122 2.55 -7.16 18.86
CA ALA A 122 2.11 -7.32 17.48
C ALA A 122 1.53 -6.01 16.93
N VAL A 123 0.69 -5.33 17.71
CA VAL A 123 0.18 -4.00 17.35
C VAL A 123 1.31 -3.01 17.22
N ALA A 124 2.22 -2.96 18.20
CA ALA A 124 3.35 -2.04 18.18
C ALA A 124 4.22 -2.26 16.94
N TYR A 125 4.48 -3.51 16.57
CA TYR A 125 5.23 -3.86 15.36
C TYR A 125 4.53 -3.38 14.08
N VAL A 126 3.25 -3.72 13.89
CA VAL A 126 2.49 -3.34 12.68
C VAL A 126 2.35 -1.80 12.59
N SER A 127 2.03 -1.14 13.71
CA SER A 127 1.96 0.31 13.78
C SER A 127 3.31 0.98 13.52
N ALA A 128 4.41 0.40 14.00
CA ALA A 128 5.76 0.89 13.71
C ALA A 128 6.11 0.75 12.22
N LEU A 129 5.72 -0.36 11.58
CA LEU A 129 5.88 -0.53 10.12
C LEU A 129 5.13 0.56 9.33
N PHE A 130 3.86 0.83 9.68
CA PHE A 130 3.12 1.92 9.05
C PHE A 130 3.77 3.28 9.32
N GLY A 131 4.15 3.55 10.57
CA GLY A 131 4.85 4.78 10.96
C GLY A 131 6.15 4.99 10.18
N LEU A 132 6.94 3.93 9.98
CA LEU A 132 8.16 3.95 9.18
C LEU A 132 7.88 4.32 7.72
N VAL A 133 6.86 3.72 7.10
CA VAL A 133 6.46 4.04 5.72
C VAL A 133 6.01 5.50 5.62
N PHE A 134 5.18 5.98 6.55
CA PHE A 134 4.75 7.38 6.56
C PHE A 134 5.91 8.35 6.77
N ALA A 135 6.84 8.04 7.70
CA ALA A 135 8.04 8.84 7.92
C ALA A 135 8.91 8.89 6.66
N TYR A 136 9.10 7.76 5.98
CA TYR A 136 9.84 7.67 4.72
C TYR A 136 9.17 8.51 3.62
N VAL A 137 7.85 8.37 3.44
CA VAL A 137 7.08 9.14 2.46
C VAL A 137 7.13 10.64 2.78
N ALA A 138 6.93 11.02 4.04
CA ALA A 138 6.99 12.41 4.50
C ALA A 138 8.38 13.01 4.31
N LEU A 139 9.44 12.27 4.64
CA LEU A 139 10.82 12.67 4.37
C LEU A 139 11.04 12.90 2.88
N HIS A 140 10.57 11.99 2.01
CA HIS A 140 10.68 12.18 0.57
C HIS A 140 9.88 13.40 0.07
N ILE A 141 8.70 13.67 0.63
CA ILE A 141 7.93 14.88 0.31
C ILE A 141 8.68 16.12 0.76
N VAL A 142 9.18 16.16 2.00
CA VAL A 142 9.95 17.28 2.56
C VAL A 142 11.22 17.52 1.76
N VAL A 143 12.00 16.49 1.41
CA VAL A 143 13.19 16.62 0.54
C VAL A 143 12.81 17.05 -0.89
N ALA A 144 11.58 16.75 -1.34
CA ALA A 144 11.09 17.19 -2.64
C ALA A 144 10.60 18.65 -2.64
N THR A 145 9.97 19.11 -1.55
CA THR A 145 9.40 20.45 -1.41
C THR A 145 10.38 21.46 -0.82
N SER A 146 11.25 21.04 0.10
CA SER A 146 12.41 21.82 0.48
C SER A 146 13.29 21.95 -0.75
N ALA A 147 13.47 23.19 -1.19
CA ALA A 147 14.53 23.55 -2.09
C ALA A 147 15.88 23.37 -1.38
N LEU A 148 16.23 22.13 -0.98
CA LEU A 148 17.63 21.80 -0.79
C LEU A 148 18.28 22.11 -2.14
N PRO A 149 19.11 23.17 -2.21
CA PRO A 149 19.69 23.59 -3.46
C PRO A 149 20.40 22.35 -4.02
N PRO A 150 20.06 21.93 -5.24
CA PRO A 150 20.51 20.66 -5.77
C PRO A 150 22.00 20.77 -5.96
N VAL A 151 22.78 20.32 -4.96
CA VAL A 151 24.22 20.55 -4.79
C VAL A 151 24.82 21.11 -6.07
N GLU A 152 24.75 22.45 -6.21
CA GLU A 152 24.87 23.05 -7.55
C GLU A 152 26.26 22.81 -8.11
N TRP A 153 27.26 22.67 -7.22
CA TRP A 153 28.61 22.27 -7.57
C TRP A 153 28.69 20.84 -8.13
N LEU A 154 27.88 19.89 -7.66
CA LEU A 154 27.81 18.52 -8.20
C LEU A 154 27.08 18.49 -9.54
N ARG A 155 25.96 19.21 -9.68
CA ARG A 155 25.26 19.32 -10.96
C ARG A 155 26.09 20.09 -11.98
N ALA A 156 26.79 21.15 -11.58
CA ALA A 156 27.69 21.91 -12.43
C ALA A 156 28.94 21.10 -12.80
N SER A 157 29.49 20.31 -11.88
CA SER A 157 30.62 19.40 -12.17
C SER A 157 30.18 18.28 -13.10
N ALA A 158 29.01 17.69 -12.88
CA ALA A 158 28.43 16.69 -13.78
C ALA A 158 28.13 17.28 -15.16
N LYS A 159 27.58 18.51 -15.23
CA LYS A 159 27.38 19.22 -16.51
C LYS A 159 28.69 19.57 -17.21
N ARG A 160 29.74 19.99 -16.47
CA ARG A 160 31.07 20.23 -17.04
C ARG A 160 31.71 18.95 -17.54
N LEU A 161 31.56 17.84 -16.81
CA LEU A 161 32.05 16.53 -17.24
C LEU A 161 31.26 15.99 -18.43
N ALA A 162 29.93 16.15 -18.44
CA ALA A 162 29.09 15.78 -19.56
C ALA A 162 29.39 16.63 -20.81
N GLY A 163 29.52 17.96 -20.65
CA GLY A 163 29.92 18.86 -21.73
C GLY A 163 31.33 18.57 -22.24
N LYS A 164 32.29 18.26 -21.36
CA LYS A 164 33.65 17.85 -21.76
C LYS A 164 33.67 16.47 -22.42
N ALA A 165 32.79 15.55 -22.01
CA ALA A 165 32.63 14.25 -22.65
C ALA A 165 31.93 14.37 -24.01
N GLU A 166 30.87 15.18 -24.11
CA GLU A 166 30.22 15.53 -25.39
C GLU A 166 31.20 16.22 -26.31
N GLU A 167 32.02 17.16 -25.84
CA GLU A 167 32.99 17.87 -26.67
C GLU A 167 34.15 16.98 -27.14
N LEU A 168 34.53 15.96 -26.35
CA LEU A 168 35.46 14.92 -26.76
C LEU A 168 34.83 13.90 -27.73
N LEU A 169 33.52 13.68 -27.66
CA LEU A 169 32.76 12.81 -28.57
C LEU A 169 32.29 13.53 -29.85
N ARG A 170 32.13 14.86 -29.82
CA ARG A 170 31.70 15.74 -30.93
C ARG A 170 32.81 16.03 -31.94
N LYS A 171 34.00 15.45 -31.76
CA LYS A 171 35.09 15.48 -32.75
C LYS A 171 34.98 14.35 -33.78
N GLY A 172 33.82 13.70 -33.86
CA GLY A 172 33.41 12.84 -34.97
C GLY A 172 32.14 13.42 -35.59
N ASP A 173 32.20 13.65 -36.89
CA ASP A 173 31.10 14.16 -37.72
C ASP A 173 29.88 13.24 -37.60
N ASP A 174 28.78 13.74 -36.99
CA ASP A 174 27.36 13.32 -37.13
C ASP A 174 26.49 13.80 -35.92
N GLU A 175 26.38 15.11 -35.68
CA GLU A 175 25.61 15.66 -34.53
C GLU A 175 24.11 15.32 -34.57
N GLU A 176 23.54 15.20 -35.77
CA GLU A 176 22.12 14.89 -35.95
C GLU A 176 21.81 13.43 -35.57
N ALA A 177 22.71 12.49 -35.91
CA ALA A 177 22.60 11.09 -35.52
C ALA A 177 22.76 10.90 -34.00
N ALA A 178 23.67 11.66 -33.37
CA ALA A 178 23.89 11.62 -31.92
C ALA A 178 22.67 12.13 -31.13
N SER A 179 22.06 13.25 -31.56
CA SER A 179 20.86 13.82 -30.92
C SER A 179 19.63 12.91 -31.07
N ALA A 180 19.47 12.27 -32.23
CA ALA A 180 18.43 11.28 -32.48
C ALA A 180 18.63 10.03 -31.61
N SER A 181 19.87 9.55 -31.48
CA SER A 181 20.24 8.42 -30.62
C SER A 181 20.00 8.71 -29.14
N ALA A 182 20.33 9.92 -28.66
CA ALA A 182 20.10 10.35 -27.28
C ALA A 182 18.59 10.49 -26.96
N SER A 183 17.82 11.07 -27.88
CA SER A 183 16.34 11.16 -27.77
C SER A 183 15.71 9.77 -27.73
N MET A 184 16.14 8.87 -28.61
CA MET A 184 15.68 7.48 -28.68
C MET A 184 16.04 6.69 -27.41
N THR A 185 17.25 6.87 -26.88
CA THR A 185 17.69 6.29 -25.62
C THR A 185 16.86 6.80 -24.44
N THR A 186 16.60 8.11 -24.39
CA THR A 186 15.77 8.74 -23.34
C THR A 186 14.33 8.21 -23.39
N ARG A 187 13.75 8.05 -24.58
CA ARG A 187 12.41 7.47 -24.76
C ARG A 187 12.36 6.02 -24.28
N ARG A 188 13.32 5.18 -24.68
CA ARG A 188 13.43 3.79 -24.21
C ARG A 188 13.55 3.68 -22.68
N VAL A 189 14.34 4.56 -22.06
CA VAL A 189 14.49 4.58 -20.59
C VAL A 189 13.20 4.99 -19.89
N GLU A 190 12.45 5.96 -20.41
CA GLU A 190 11.16 6.36 -19.83
C GLU A 190 10.07 5.31 -20.06
N GLU A 191 10.10 4.59 -21.18
CA GLU A 191 9.25 3.43 -21.47
C GLU A 191 9.52 2.29 -20.47
N ASP A 192 10.77 1.85 -20.30
CA ASP A 192 11.15 0.82 -19.32
C ASP A 192 10.74 1.23 -17.89
N ARG A 193 10.95 2.50 -17.53
CA ARG A 193 10.51 3.04 -16.24
C ARG A 193 8.99 2.99 -16.08
N GLN A 194 8.23 3.33 -17.13
CA GLN A 194 6.77 3.27 -17.09
C GLN A 194 6.27 1.83 -17.00
N GLU A 195 6.90 0.90 -17.70
CA GLU A 195 6.62 -0.54 -17.62
C GLU A 195 6.88 -1.09 -16.23
N ARG A 196 8.06 -0.81 -15.64
CA ARG A 196 8.38 -1.17 -14.26
C ARG A 196 7.36 -0.64 -13.26
N ARG A 197 6.93 0.62 -13.39
CA ARG A 197 5.91 1.20 -12.52
C ARG A 197 4.56 0.49 -12.65
N LYS A 198 4.13 0.16 -13.87
CA LYS A 198 2.88 -0.59 -14.10
C LYS A 198 2.99 -1.99 -13.50
N PHE A 199 4.11 -2.68 -13.70
CA PHE A 199 4.37 -3.99 -13.14
C PHE A 199 4.31 -3.97 -11.60
N LEU A 200 5.04 -3.04 -10.96
CA LEU A 200 5.06 -2.90 -9.51
C LEU A 200 3.71 -2.49 -8.94
N LEU A 201 2.95 -1.65 -9.65
CA LEU A 201 1.59 -1.32 -9.25
C LEU A 201 0.69 -2.56 -9.29
N LEU A 202 0.73 -3.33 -10.37
CA LEU A 202 -0.04 -4.58 -10.47
C LEU A 202 0.36 -5.57 -9.38
N LEU A 203 1.65 -5.79 -9.18
CA LEU A 203 2.18 -6.66 -8.12
C LEU A 203 1.64 -6.25 -6.75
N ALA A 204 1.74 -4.96 -6.42
CA ALA A 204 1.26 -4.43 -5.15
C ALA A 204 -0.27 -4.48 -5.03
N THR A 205 -0.99 -4.24 -6.14
CA THR A 205 -2.45 -4.34 -6.21
C THR A 205 -2.94 -5.77 -5.97
N PHE A 206 -2.22 -6.79 -6.41
CA PHE A 206 -2.55 -8.19 -6.10
C PHE A 206 -2.04 -8.64 -4.73
N ALA A 207 -0.86 -8.17 -4.30
CA ALA A 207 -0.30 -8.53 -2.99
C ALA A 207 -1.10 -7.94 -1.82
N THR A 208 -1.65 -6.74 -1.97
CA THR A 208 -2.40 -6.06 -0.89
C THR A 208 -3.62 -6.87 -0.43
N PRO A 209 -4.54 -7.31 -1.30
CA PRO A 209 -5.68 -8.15 -0.91
C PRO A 209 -5.25 -9.50 -0.32
N LEU A 210 -4.26 -10.16 -0.94
CA LEU A 210 -3.79 -11.48 -0.51
C LEU A 210 -3.23 -11.45 0.91
N THR A 211 -2.38 -10.46 1.20
CA THR A 211 -1.74 -10.32 2.52
C THR A 211 -2.71 -9.78 3.57
N TYR A 212 -3.68 -8.97 3.17
CA TYR A 212 -4.76 -8.53 4.05
C TYR A 212 -5.61 -9.73 4.51
N ALA A 213 -6.11 -10.53 3.56
CA ALA A 213 -6.92 -11.72 3.87
C ALA A 213 -6.13 -12.77 4.67
N ALA A 214 -4.90 -13.08 4.25
CA ALA A 214 -4.03 -14.03 4.97
C ALA A 214 -3.71 -13.56 6.42
N GLY A 215 -3.80 -12.26 6.71
CA GLY A 215 -3.67 -11.76 8.07
C GLY A 215 -4.81 -12.21 8.98
N PHE A 216 -6.04 -12.31 8.45
CA PHE A 216 -7.21 -12.69 9.22
C PHE A 216 -7.49 -14.18 9.24
N ASP A 217 -6.89 -14.94 8.33
CA ASP A 217 -6.97 -16.40 8.28
C ASP A 217 -5.57 -17.03 8.40
N PRO A 218 -4.96 -17.00 9.60
CA PRO A 218 -3.65 -17.57 9.81
C PRO A 218 -3.67 -19.10 9.63
N PRO A 219 -2.54 -19.70 9.23
CA PRO A 219 -2.44 -21.15 9.12
C PRO A 219 -2.77 -21.82 10.46
N GLY A 220 -3.56 -22.89 10.42
CA GLY A 220 -4.03 -23.62 11.59
C GLY A 220 -5.27 -23.04 12.26
N GLY A 221 -5.80 -21.90 11.80
CA GLY A 221 -7.05 -21.33 12.30
C GLY A 221 -6.94 -20.78 13.72
N PHE A 222 -8.08 -20.70 14.40
CA PHE A 222 -8.24 -20.10 15.72
C PHE A 222 -8.67 -21.14 16.76
N TRP A 223 -8.33 -20.90 18.02
CA TRP A 223 -8.94 -21.62 19.13
C TRP A 223 -10.44 -21.35 19.18
N ASP A 224 -11.22 -22.42 19.29
CA ASP A 224 -12.68 -22.43 19.33
C ASP A 224 -13.27 -22.20 20.72
N SER A 225 -12.44 -22.35 21.76
CA SER A 225 -12.86 -22.31 23.16
C SER A 225 -11.77 -21.68 24.03
N THR A 226 -12.19 -21.07 25.14
CA THR A 226 -11.26 -20.54 26.14
C THR A 226 -11.09 -21.58 27.24
N GLY A 227 -9.89 -22.15 27.37
CA GLY A 227 -9.59 -23.24 28.29
C GLY A 227 -8.18 -23.76 28.11
N GLY A 228 -7.64 -24.49 29.10
CA GLY A 228 -6.33 -25.14 28.98
C GLY A 228 -5.12 -24.21 28.77
N GLY A 229 -5.26 -22.90 29.06
CA GLY A 229 -4.23 -21.89 28.80
C GLY A 229 -4.37 -21.17 27.45
N HIS A 230 -5.43 -21.46 26.70
CA HIS A 230 -5.75 -20.85 25.41
C HIS A 230 -6.97 -19.94 25.51
N THR A 231 -7.05 -18.96 24.61
CA THR A 231 -8.17 -18.01 24.53
C THR A 231 -8.80 -18.11 23.15
N ALA A 232 -10.13 -18.20 23.09
CA ALA A 232 -10.84 -18.30 21.82
C ALA A 232 -10.52 -17.09 20.90
N GLY A 233 -10.39 -17.33 19.60
CA GLY A 233 -10.05 -16.31 18.60
C GLY A 233 -8.57 -15.93 18.55
N VAL A 234 -7.73 -16.59 19.35
CA VAL A 234 -6.27 -16.59 19.20
C VAL A 234 -5.86 -17.64 18.17
N PRO A 235 -4.88 -17.37 17.28
CA PRO A 235 -4.40 -18.38 16.33
C PRO A 235 -3.82 -19.61 17.02
N VAL A 236 -4.23 -20.81 16.60
CA VAL A 236 -3.82 -22.08 17.24
C VAL A 236 -2.30 -22.24 17.24
N LEU A 237 -1.65 -21.93 16.11
CA LEU A 237 -0.19 -22.04 15.97
C LEU A 237 0.60 -20.99 16.78
N ARG A 238 -0.07 -20.00 17.38
CA ARG A 238 0.59 -19.03 18.27
C ARG A 238 1.05 -19.70 19.55
N ASP A 239 0.28 -20.66 20.03
CA ASP A 239 0.51 -21.35 21.28
C ASP A 239 1.13 -22.74 20.99
N GLY A 240 2.16 -23.13 21.75
CA GLY A 240 2.81 -24.43 21.60
C GLY A 240 4.06 -24.47 20.69
N PRO A 241 4.49 -25.67 20.24
CA PRO A 241 5.78 -25.89 19.60
C PRO A 241 5.96 -25.13 18.27
N SER A 242 4.86 -24.83 17.58
CA SER A 242 4.84 -24.18 16.28
C SER A 242 4.93 -22.65 16.32
N ARG A 243 5.09 -22.05 17.51
CA ARG A 243 5.13 -20.59 17.72
C ARG A 243 6.13 -19.86 16.81
N SER A 244 7.28 -20.46 16.55
CA SER A 244 8.30 -19.88 15.66
C SER A 244 7.81 -19.75 14.21
N ARG A 245 7.12 -20.78 13.72
CA ARG A 245 6.54 -20.79 12.36
C ARG A 245 5.43 -19.76 12.22
N TYR A 246 4.56 -19.68 13.23
CA TYR A 246 3.51 -18.66 13.27
C TYR A 246 4.09 -17.24 13.27
N ARG A 247 5.12 -16.98 14.08
CA ARG A 247 5.81 -15.67 14.09
C ARG A 247 6.41 -15.32 12.73
N ALA A 248 7.08 -16.28 12.08
CA ALA A 248 7.64 -16.06 10.74
C ALA A 248 6.53 -15.69 9.74
N PHE A 249 5.43 -16.45 9.71
CA PHE A 249 4.27 -16.14 8.88
C PHE A 249 3.71 -14.74 9.16
N PHE A 250 3.44 -14.43 10.43
CA PHE A 250 2.86 -13.15 10.84
C PHE A 250 3.74 -11.97 10.40
N TYR A 251 5.05 -12.03 10.71
CA TYR A 251 5.96 -10.93 10.37
C TYR A 251 6.13 -10.78 8.87
N CYS A 252 6.35 -11.87 8.13
CA CYS A 252 6.48 -11.81 6.67
C CYS A 252 5.21 -11.30 5.99
N ASN A 253 4.03 -11.77 6.42
CA ASN A 253 2.75 -11.34 5.86
C ASN A 253 2.49 -9.86 6.15
N ALA A 254 2.71 -9.41 7.40
CA ALA A 254 2.56 -8.01 7.77
C ALA A 254 3.53 -7.09 7.02
N THR A 255 4.80 -7.49 6.87
CA THR A 255 5.76 -6.73 6.05
C THR A 255 5.35 -6.68 4.59
N SER A 256 4.83 -7.78 4.05
CA SER A 256 4.38 -7.84 2.66
C SER A 256 3.17 -6.95 2.41
N PHE A 257 2.21 -6.90 3.34
CA PHE A 257 1.06 -5.99 3.29
C PHE A 257 1.49 -4.53 3.37
N VAL A 258 2.37 -4.20 4.33
CA VAL A 258 2.87 -2.82 4.48
C VAL A 258 3.69 -2.40 3.25
N ALA A 259 4.53 -3.29 2.73
CA ALA A 259 5.34 -3.03 1.54
C ALA A 259 4.45 -2.82 0.30
N SER A 260 3.41 -3.63 0.11
CA SER A 260 2.48 -3.46 -1.01
C SER A 260 1.73 -2.13 -0.93
N LEU A 261 1.26 -1.72 0.25
CA LEU A 261 0.68 -0.41 0.46
C LEU A 261 1.68 0.73 0.22
N ALA A 262 2.93 0.58 0.66
CA ALA A 262 3.98 1.56 0.41
C ALA A 262 4.25 1.73 -1.09
N ILE A 263 4.31 0.64 -1.85
CA ILE A 263 4.47 0.67 -3.31
C ILE A 263 3.28 1.40 -3.95
N VAL A 264 2.04 1.08 -3.57
CA VAL A 264 0.85 1.77 -4.07
C VAL A 264 0.93 3.27 -3.75
N MET A 265 1.24 3.66 -2.51
CA MET A 265 1.38 5.06 -2.11
C MET A 265 2.45 5.81 -2.93
N LEU A 266 3.64 5.23 -3.06
CA LEU A 266 4.76 5.84 -3.76
C LEU A 266 4.49 5.99 -5.26
N LEU A 267 3.82 5.00 -5.87
CA LEU A 267 3.48 5.01 -7.29
C LEU A 267 2.31 5.96 -7.58
N MET A 268 1.33 6.07 -6.68
CA MET A 268 0.16 6.94 -6.84
C MET A 268 0.40 8.40 -6.44
N SER A 269 1.43 8.67 -5.65
CA SER A 269 1.84 10.05 -5.38
C SER A 269 2.57 10.65 -6.58
N ARG A 270 2.02 11.72 -7.17
CA ARG A 270 2.66 12.43 -8.31
C ARG A 270 3.99 13.08 -7.95
N THR A 271 4.02 13.68 -6.76
CA THR A 271 5.20 14.39 -6.24
C THR A 271 6.35 13.41 -6.02
N LEU A 272 6.01 12.22 -5.53
CA LEU A 272 6.97 11.13 -5.33
C LEU A 272 7.31 10.45 -6.65
N SER A 273 6.34 10.11 -7.50
CA SER A 273 6.55 9.35 -8.73
C SER A 273 7.63 9.99 -9.62
N ARG A 274 7.59 11.31 -9.90
CA ARG A 274 8.61 11.97 -10.75
C ARG A 274 10.03 11.87 -10.18
N ARG A 275 10.21 11.82 -8.85
CA ARG A 275 11.53 11.85 -8.20
C ARG A 275 11.99 10.47 -7.72
N VAL A 276 11.09 9.60 -7.27
CA VAL A 276 11.32 8.16 -7.02
C VAL A 276 11.76 7.46 -8.31
N ALA A 277 11.26 7.87 -9.47
CA ALA A 277 11.80 7.40 -10.76
C ALA A 277 13.29 7.73 -10.99
N ARG A 278 13.80 8.80 -10.37
CA ARG A 278 15.22 9.19 -10.43
C ARG A 278 16.04 8.58 -9.29
N SER A 279 15.41 7.94 -8.31
CA SER A 279 16.07 7.38 -7.14
C SER A 279 16.01 5.85 -7.18
N TYR A 280 17.04 5.18 -6.68
CA TYR A 280 17.05 3.73 -6.46
C TYR A 280 16.02 3.24 -5.43
N ALA A 281 15.21 4.13 -4.86
CA ALA A 281 14.16 3.85 -3.88
C ALA A 281 13.20 2.69 -4.24
N LEU A 282 12.86 2.49 -5.52
CA LEU A 282 12.01 1.35 -5.93
C LEU A 282 12.73 0.00 -5.81
N GLN A 283 14.08 -0.04 -5.87
CA GLN A 283 14.84 -1.27 -5.65
C GLN A 283 14.90 -1.68 -4.17
N VAL A 284 14.61 -0.77 -3.24
CA VAL A 284 14.62 -1.07 -1.79
C VAL A 284 13.27 -1.63 -1.33
N CYS A 285 12.20 -1.43 -2.10
CA CYS A 285 10.84 -1.88 -1.76
C CYS A 285 10.42 -3.19 -2.46
N VAL A 286 11.23 -3.71 -3.40
CA VAL A 286 11.06 -5.02 -4.04
C VAL A 286 11.97 -6.02 -3.37
#